data_AF-A0A425W9M6-F1
#
_entry.id   AF-A0A425W9M6-F1
#
_cell.length_a   1.000
_cell.length_b   1.000
_cell.length_c   1.000
_cell.angle_alpha   90.00
_cell.angle_beta   90.00
_cell.angle_gamma   90.00
#
_symmetry.space_group_name_H-M   'P 1'
#
loop_
_entity.id
_entity.type
_entity.pdbx_description
1 polymer ?
#
loop_
_entity_poly.entity_id
_entity_poly.type
_entity_poly.pdbx_seq_one_letter_code
_entity_poly.pdbx_strand_id
1 'polypeptide(L)'
;MNTLGIVSLSSGIIGEPFISFETDIGIRRLKEYGLNVKFMPHARMELDYIKEHPEKRAEDLLQAFRDPEIDMILCAIGGDDTYLAKMTYGERKIRK
;
A
#
# COMPACT_ATOMS: atom_id res chain seq x y z
N MET A 1 -0.04 -13.17 16.87
CA MET A 1 0.82 -13.13 15.67
C MET A 1 0.55 -11.78 15.04
N ASN A 2 1.57 -10.94 14.88
CA ASN A 2 1.36 -9.55 14.49
C ASN A 2 1.05 -9.45 12.98
N THR A 3 0.10 -8.62 12.59
CA THR A 3 -0.28 -8.41 11.19
C THR A 3 0.37 -7.16 10.63
N LEU A 4 1.00 -7.33 9.48
CA LEU A 4 1.62 -6.29 8.69
C LEU A 4 0.75 -5.99 7.47
N GLY A 5 0.25 -4.76 7.38
CA GLY A 5 -0.47 -4.22 6.25
C GLY A 5 0.48 -3.64 5.20
N ILE A 6 0.41 -4.09 3.95
CA ILE A 6 1.20 -3.55 2.84
C ILE A 6 0.35 -2.55 2.03
N VAL A 7 0.91 -1.35 1.81
CA VAL A 7 0.29 -0.27 1.03
C VAL A 7 1.19 0.22 -0.10
N SER A 8 0.61 0.62 -1.22
CA SER A 8 1.33 1.21 -2.36
C SER A 8 1.04 2.71 -2.46
N LEU A 9 1.86 3.53 -1.80
CA LEU A 9 1.65 4.99 -1.74
C LEU A 9 2.36 5.75 -2.86
N SER A 10 3.22 5.08 -3.61
CA SER A 10 4.03 5.67 -4.67
C SER A 10 3.85 4.85 -5.95
N SER A 11 4.84 4.03 -6.32
CA SER A 11 4.74 3.15 -7.48
C SER A 11 3.88 1.91 -7.20
N GLY A 12 3.08 1.52 -8.20
CA GLY A 12 2.27 0.29 -8.22
C GLY A 12 3.02 -0.97 -8.70
N ILE A 13 4.35 -0.91 -8.82
CA ILE A 13 5.14 -1.97 -9.48
C ILE A 13 4.97 -3.37 -8.86
N ILE A 14 4.57 -3.47 -7.58
CA ILE A 14 4.34 -4.77 -6.92
C ILE A 14 3.09 -5.50 -7.44
N GLY A 15 2.22 -4.81 -8.18
CA GLY A 15 1.10 -5.39 -8.90
C GLY A 15 1.49 -6.02 -10.24
N GLU A 16 2.67 -5.70 -10.76
CA GLU A 16 3.11 -6.15 -12.08
C GLU A 16 3.52 -7.62 -12.09
N PRO A 17 3.09 -8.41 -13.10
CA PRO A 17 3.42 -9.84 -13.19
C PRO A 17 4.92 -10.12 -13.19
N PHE A 18 5.74 -9.22 -13.74
CA PHE A 18 7.19 -9.40 -13.86
C PHE A 18 7.95 -9.22 -12.53
N ILE A 19 7.34 -8.62 -11.49
CA ILE A 19 7.92 -8.49 -10.13
C ILE A 19 7.33 -9.53 -9.15
N SER A 20 6.45 -10.42 -9.61
CA SER A 20 5.80 -11.44 -8.76
C SER A 20 6.80 -12.30 -7.98
N PHE A 21 7.91 -12.71 -8.60
CA PHE A 21 8.95 -13.50 -7.97
C PHE A 21 9.61 -12.81 -6.76
N GLU A 22 9.93 -11.52 -6.89
CA GLU A 22 10.53 -10.74 -5.79
C GLU A 22 9.51 -10.52 -4.66
N THR A 23 8.26 -10.28 -5.03
CA THR A 23 7.14 -10.11 -4.10
C THR A 23 6.93 -11.37 -3.26
N ASP A 24 6.96 -12.55 -3.90
CA ASP A 24 6.78 -13.84 -3.22
C ASP A 24 7.92 -14.13 -2.23
N ILE A 25 9.16 -13.79 -2.60
CA ILE A 25 10.31 -13.88 -1.68
C ILE A 25 10.11 -12.95 -0.48
N GLY A 26 9.65 -11.72 -0.69
CA GLY A 26 9.36 -10.76 0.37
C GLY A 26 8.30 -11.28 1.34
N ILE A 27 7.17 -11.76 0.80
CA ILE A 27 6.08 -12.36 1.60
C ILE A 27 6.60 -13.55 2.41
N ARG A 28 7.39 -14.44 1.79
CA ARG A 28 7.96 -15.60 2.49
C ARG A 28 8.83 -15.19 3.68
N ARG A 29 9.74 -14.22 3.50
CA ARG A 29 10.61 -13.73 4.58
C ARG A 29 9.81 -13.10 5.72
N LEU A 30 8.78 -12.31 5.42
CA LEU A 30 7.91 -11.73 6.44
C LEU A 30 7.19 -12.81 7.26
N LYS A 31 6.71 -13.87 6.60
CA LYS A 31 6.11 -15.03 7.26
C LYS A 31 7.13 -15.81 8.12
N GLU A 32 8.37 -15.97 7.65
CA GLU A 32 9.46 -16.59 8.41
C GLU A 32 9.82 -15.78 9.67
N TYR A 33 9.65 -14.46 9.65
CA TYR A 33 9.74 -13.61 10.84
C TYR A 33 8.52 -13.69 11.77
N GLY A 34 7.54 -14.56 11.48
CA GLY A 34 6.35 -14.74 12.30
C GLY A 34 5.29 -13.65 12.12
N LEU A 35 5.34 -12.90 11.01
CA LEU A 35 4.35 -11.87 10.68
C LEU A 35 3.26 -12.45 9.78
N ASN A 36 2.02 -12.02 10.01
CA ASN A 36 0.92 -12.23 9.08
C ASN A 36 0.90 -11.08 8.06
N VAL A 37 0.91 -11.37 6.75
CA VAL A 37 0.97 -10.33 5.72
C VAL A 37 -0.41 -10.12 5.11
N LYS A 38 -0.91 -8.89 5.16
CA LYS A 38 -2.19 -8.45 4.57
C LYS A 38 -1.91 -7.34 3.55
N PHE A 39 -2.32 -7.53 2.30
CA PHE A 39 -2.29 -6.44 1.32
C PHE A 39 -3.57 -5.61 1.46
N MET A 40 -3.42 -4.28 1.44
CA MET A 40 -4.58 -3.40 1.33
C MET A 40 -5.24 -3.53 -0.05
N PRO A 41 -6.54 -3.23 -0.19
CA PRO A 41 -7.32 -3.59 -1.38
C PRO A 41 -6.73 -3.12 -2.71
N HIS A 42 -6.10 -1.94 -2.74
CA HIS A 42 -5.55 -1.39 -3.97
C HIS A 42 -4.04 -1.62 -4.09
N ALA A 43 -3.35 -2.11 -3.05
CA ALA A 43 -1.89 -2.19 -3.00
C ALA A 43 -1.25 -3.06 -4.11
N ARG A 44 -1.98 -4.04 -4.65
CA ARG A 44 -1.50 -4.94 -5.72
C ARG A 44 -2.03 -4.59 -7.12
N MET A 45 -2.59 -3.41 -7.29
CA MET A 45 -2.99 -2.95 -8.63
C MET A 45 -1.76 -2.55 -9.44
N GLU A 46 -1.87 -2.65 -10.76
CA GLU A 46 -0.80 -2.37 -11.73
C GLU A 46 -0.37 -0.89 -11.68
N LEU A 47 0.79 -0.61 -12.29
CA LEU A 47 1.43 0.71 -12.27
C LEU A 47 0.48 1.85 -12.70
N ASP A 48 -0.19 1.66 -13.84
CA ASP A 48 -1.05 2.68 -14.43
C ASP A 48 -2.25 2.99 -13.51
N TYR A 49 -2.88 1.95 -12.94
CA TYR A 49 -3.99 2.13 -12.02
C TYR A 49 -3.59 2.93 -10.78
N ILE A 50 -2.48 2.58 -10.13
CA ILE A 50 -2.02 3.27 -8.91
C ILE A 50 -1.66 4.74 -9.19
N LYS A 51 -1.08 5.01 -10.36
CA LYS A 51 -0.69 6.35 -10.79
C LYS A 51 -1.93 7.22 -11.06
N GLU A 52 -2.92 6.68 -11.76
CA GLU A 52 -4.15 7.39 -12.11
C GLU A 52 -5.10 7.60 -10.91
N HIS A 53 -4.96 6.79 -9.85
CA HIS A 53 -5.86 6.80 -8.69
C HIS A 53 -5.16 7.16 -7.35
N PRO A 54 -4.63 8.38 -7.18
CA PRO A 54 -4.01 8.82 -5.93
C PRO A 54 -4.97 8.78 -4.73
N GLU A 55 -6.28 8.91 -4.95
CA GLU A 55 -7.30 8.76 -3.91
C GLU A 55 -7.38 7.34 -3.34
N LYS A 56 -7.11 6.32 -4.17
CA LYS A 56 -7.12 4.92 -3.76
C LYS A 56 -5.92 4.58 -2.89
N ARG A 57 -4.76 5.18 -3.17
CA ARG A 57 -3.59 5.13 -2.29
C ARG A 57 -3.87 5.70 -0.90
N ALA A 58 -4.53 6.86 -0.85
CA ALA A 58 -4.93 7.47 0.42
C ALA A 58 -6.00 6.64 1.15
N GLU A 59 -6.93 6.03 0.42
CA GLU A 59 -7.94 5.13 0.98
C GLU A 59 -7.29 3.91 1.65
N ASP A 60 -6.34 3.25 0.98
CA ASP A 60 -5.58 2.11 1.53
C ASP A 60 -4.86 2.49 2.83
N LEU A 61 -4.20 3.65 2.85
CA LEU A 61 -3.52 4.12 4.07
C LEU A 61 -4.49 4.32 5.22
N LEU A 62 -5.63 4.96 4.97
CA LEU A 62 -6.64 5.23 6.00
C LEU A 62 -7.31 3.96 6.49
N GLN A 63 -7.59 3.01 5.60
CA GLN A 63 -8.11 1.70 5.97
C GLN A 63 -7.09 0.96 6.84
N ALA A 64 -5.82 0.98 6.47
CA ALA A 64 -4.75 0.33 7.24
C ALA A 64 -4.62 0.92 8.65
N PHE A 65 -4.73 2.24 8.81
CA PHE A 65 -4.73 2.91 10.11
C PHE A 65 -5.98 2.65 10.96
N ARG A 66 -7.13 2.35 10.33
CA ARG A 66 -8.40 2.13 11.02
C ARG A 66 -8.64 0.68 11.39
N ASP A 67 -7.93 -0.24 10.74
CA ASP A 67 -8.07 -1.66 10.96
C ASP A 67 -7.38 -2.07 12.28
N PRO A 68 -8.14 -2.47 13.32
CA PRO A 68 -7.56 -2.84 14.60
C PRO A 68 -6.77 -4.16 14.53
N GLU A 69 -6.87 -4.92 13.44
CA GLU A 69 -6.09 -6.14 13.25
C GLU A 69 -4.67 -5.88 12.73
N ILE A 70 -4.38 -4.65 12.26
CA ILE A 70 -3.08 -4.28 11.69
C ILE A 70 -2.20 -3.64 12.76
N ASP A 71 -1.07 -4.30 13.06
CA ASP A 71 -0.09 -3.82 14.04
C ASP A 71 1.00 -2.95 13.41
N MET A 72 1.23 -3.09 12.10
CA MET A 72 2.28 -2.39 11.36
C MET A 72 1.86 -2.11 9.93
N ILE A 73 2.23 -0.93 9.41
CA ILE A 73 2.03 -0.55 8.00
C ILE A 73 3.39 -0.48 7.31
N LEU A 74 3.54 -1.21 6.21
CA LEU A 74 4.75 -1.21 5.37
C LEU A 74 4.42 -0.67 3.97
N CYS A 75 5.23 0.29 3.50
CA CYS A 75 5.14 0.76 2.12
C CYS A 75 5.79 -0.26 1.18
N ALA A 76 5.08 -0.62 0.11
CA ALA A 76 5.54 -1.57 -0.90
C ALA A 76 6.83 -1.10 -1.59
N ILE A 77 6.84 0.14 -2.07
CA ILE A 77 8.02 0.77 -2.67
C ILE A 77 7.87 2.30 -2.65
N GLY A 78 9.00 3.01 -2.78
CA GLY A 78 9.02 4.46 -3.01
C GLY A 78 8.63 4.88 -4.43
N GLY A 79 8.79 6.16 -4.73
CA GLY A 79 8.51 6.81 -6.01
C GLY A 79 8.65 8.32 -5.87
N ASP A 80 8.09 9.09 -6.80
CA ASP A 80 8.26 10.53 -6.89
C ASP A 80 6.95 11.34 -6.77
N ASP A 81 5.79 10.68 -6.70
CA ASP A 81 4.47 11.32 -6.83
C ASP A 81 3.57 11.20 -5.57
N THR A 82 4.10 10.69 -4.45
CA THR A 82 3.34 10.47 -3.20
C THR A 82 2.64 11.74 -2.67
N TYR A 83 3.15 12.93 -3.01
CA TYR A 83 2.54 14.20 -2.62
C TYR A 83 1.12 14.37 -3.18
N LEU A 84 0.80 13.75 -4.33
CA LEU A 84 -0.54 13.77 -4.92
C LEU A 84 -1.56 13.09 -3.99
N ALA A 85 -1.22 11.93 -3.42
CA ALA A 85 -2.09 11.23 -2.46
C ALA A 85 -2.42 12.12 -1.24
N LYS A 86 -1.43 12.90 -0.76
CA LYS A 86 -1.60 13.83 0.37
C LYS A 86 -2.48 15.03 0.00
N MET A 87 -2.28 15.62 -1.18
CA MET A 87 -3.03 16.80 -1.62
C MET A 87 -4.49 16.46 -1.95
N THR A 88 -4.74 15.38 -2.69
CA THR A 88 -6.09 14.95 -3.06
C THR A 88 -6.95 14.63 -1.82
N TYR A 89 -6.35 14.17 -0.73
CA TYR A 89 -7.07 13.97 0.54
C TYR A 89 -7.18 15.26 1.38
N GLY A 90 -6.09 16.03 1.49
CA GLY A 90 -6.05 17.29 2.24
C GLY A 90 -7.06 18.33 1.75
N GLU A 91 -7.16 18.52 0.43
CA GLU A 91 -8.09 19.49 -0.17
C GLU A 91 -9.56 19.10 0.03
N ARG A 92 -9.88 17.80 0.03
CA ARG A 92 -11.26 17.31 0.22
C ARG A 92 -11.77 17.44 1.66
N LYS A 93 -10.88 17.52 2.66
CA LYS A 93 -11.26 17.69 4.07
C LYS A 93 -11.21 19.14 4.57
N ILE A 94 -10.43 20.03 3.93
CA ILE A 94 -10.37 21.46 4.27
C ILE A 94 -11.58 22.23 3.70
N ARG A 95 -12.29 21.67 2.71
CA ARG A 95 -13.51 22.27 2.13
C ARG A 95 -14.84 21.78 2.75
N LYS A 96 -14.83 21.24 3.97
CA LYS A 96 -16.06 20.94 4.72
C LYS A 96 -16.07 21.65 6.06
#